data_AF-Q2L5W3-F1
#
_entry.id   AF-Q2L5W3-F1
#
_cell.length_a   1.000
_cell.length_b   1.000
_cell.length_c   1.000
_cell.angle_alpha   90.00
_cell.angle_beta   90.00
_cell.angle_gamma   90.00
#
_symmetry.space_group_name_H-M   'P 1'
#
loop_
_entity.id
_entity.type
_entity.pdbx_description
1 polymer ?
#
loop_
_entity_poly.entity_id
_entity_poly.type
_entity_poly.pdbx_seq_one_letter_code
_entity_poly.pdbx_strand_id
1 'polypeptide(L)'
;MRYKLTYVYGDSDKKFTQTFSSKFLMESYIETGKDKDLRVINIESSKFYGYARVSSKEQNLDRQIEALKDYGVNERDIITDKQSGKDFNREGYKTLKEQLLRSGDVLVIKELDRLGRNMAQIKEEWNDLQSKEINIVVIDTPILNTEGKSNLEKTLISNIVFELLSYMAEKERVKIKQRQAEGIANAKAKGKHLGRPRVKYPGNFKEVYDKWKAKEITGVKAMELMNLKKNSFYNLINKYEKENKI
;
A
#
# COMPACT_ATOMS: atom_id res chain seq x y z
N MET A 1 9.03 25.70 2.57
CA MET A 1 7.72 26.36 2.33
C MET A 1 7.91 27.19 1.08
N ARG A 2 7.04 27.05 0.09
CA ARG A 2 7.03 27.89 -1.12
C ARG A 2 5.98 28.97 -0.97
N TYR A 3 6.21 30.12 -1.56
CA TYR A 3 5.29 31.25 -1.55
C TYR A 3 4.96 31.63 -2.98
N LYS A 4 3.68 31.68 -3.32
CA LYS A 4 3.21 32.07 -4.64
C LYS A 4 2.49 33.40 -4.52
N LEU A 5 3.11 34.42 -5.09
CA LEU A 5 2.62 35.79 -5.14
C LEU A 5 1.80 35.99 -6.41
N THR A 6 0.58 36.48 -6.29
CA THR A 6 -0.21 36.98 -7.42
C THR A 6 -0.34 38.49 -7.31
N TYR A 7 -0.07 39.22 -8.38
CA TYR A 7 0.03 40.69 -8.38
C TYR A 7 -0.37 41.31 -9.73
N VAL A 8 -0.57 42.62 -9.75
CA VAL A 8 -0.77 43.44 -10.96
C VAL A 8 0.20 44.64 -10.96
N TYR A 9 0.41 45.28 -12.10
CA TYR A 9 1.19 46.53 -12.23
C TYR A 9 0.30 47.67 -12.69
N GLY A 10 0.44 48.85 -12.07
CA GLY A 10 -0.38 50.02 -12.43
C GLY A 10 -1.87 49.71 -12.32
N ASP A 11 -2.70 50.43 -13.07
CA ASP A 11 -4.15 50.18 -13.21
C ASP A 11 -4.52 49.03 -14.16
N SER A 12 -3.59 48.09 -14.40
CA SER A 12 -3.87 46.93 -15.24
C SER A 12 -4.69 45.87 -14.50
N ASP A 13 -5.70 45.33 -15.15
CA ASP A 13 -6.39 44.11 -14.71
C ASP A 13 -5.58 42.83 -14.96
N LYS A 14 -4.44 42.92 -15.65
CA LYS A 14 -3.62 41.76 -16.00
C LYS A 14 -2.88 41.23 -14.77
N LYS A 15 -3.29 40.03 -14.31
CA LYS A 15 -2.68 39.32 -13.18
C LYS A 15 -1.42 38.57 -13.61
N PHE A 16 -0.39 38.69 -12.78
CA PHE A 16 0.86 37.96 -12.86
C PHE A 16 1.02 37.09 -11.62
N THR A 17 1.77 36.00 -11.75
CA THR A 17 2.03 35.07 -10.65
C THR A 17 3.51 34.67 -10.64
N GLN A 18 4.13 34.67 -9.46
CA GLN A 18 5.52 34.25 -9.26
C GLN A 18 5.68 33.42 -7.98
N THR A 19 6.54 32.41 -8.02
CA THR A 19 6.82 31.52 -6.89
C THR A 19 8.21 31.79 -6.31
N PHE A 20 8.31 31.79 -4.98
CA PHE A 20 9.51 32.07 -4.20
C PHE A 20 9.80 30.91 -3.25
N SER A 21 11.09 30.63 -3.04
CA SER A 21 11.57 29.58 -2.13
C SER A 21 11.56 29.99 -0.65
N SER A 22 11.42 31.29 -0.34
CA SER A 22 11.34 31.81 1.01
C SER A 22 10.48 33.07 1.09
N LYS A 23 9.97 33.35 2.30
CA LYS A 23 9.16 34.55 2.58
C LYS A 23 9.98 35.81 2.36
N PHE A 24 11.24 35.80 2.78
CA PHE A 24 12.17 36.91 2.63
C PHE A 24 12.34 37.32 1.16
N LEU A 25 12.61 36.36 0.27
CA LEU A 25 12.77 36.65 -1.17
C LEU A 25 11.50 37.23 -1.80
N MET A 26 10.33 36.74 -1.39
CA MET A 26 9.05 37.28 -1.83
C MET A 26 8.84 38.70 -1.32
N GLU A 27 9.10 38.95 -0.03
CA GLU A 27 8.97 40.29 0.59
C GLU A 27 9.92 41.29 -0.06
N SER A 28 11.18 40.92 -0.32
CA SER A 28 12.14 41.75 -1.06
C SER A 28 11.69 42.04 -2.50
N TYR A 29 11.07 41.07 -3.18
CA TYR A 29 10.52 41.28 -4.53
C TYR A 29 9.34 42.27 -4.51
N ILE A 30 8.45 42.16 -3.52
CA ILE A 30 7.34 43.11 -3.35
C ILE A 30 7.89 44.51 -3.10
N GLU A 31 8.87 44.64 -2.22
CA GLU A 31 9.47 45.93 -1.86
C GLU A 31 10.14 46.61 -3.06
N THR A 32 10.99 45.89 -3.79
CA THR A 32 11.61 46.41 -5.03
C THR A 32 10.61 46.65 -6.16
N GLY A 33 9.48 45.94 -6.16
CA GLY A 33 8.40 46.10 -7.13
C GLY A 33 7.50 47.31 -6.88
N LYS A 34 7.46 47.87 -5.66
CA LYS A 34 6.60 49.03 -5.33
C LYS A 34 6.91 50.25 -6.19
N ASP A 35 8.18 50.47 -6.54
CA ASP A 35 8.60 51.55 -7.44
C ASP A 35 8.02 51.42 -8.86
N LYS A 36 7.53 50.23 -9.22
CA LYS A 36 6.86 49.93 -10.51
C LYS A 36 5.34 49.87 -10.38
N ASP A 37 4.78 50.40 -9.29
CA ASP A 37 3.36 50.36 -8.97
C ASP A 37 2.79 48.92 -8.92
N LEU A 38 3.55 48.01 -8.30
CA LEU A 38 3.12 46.64 -8.05
C LEU A 38 2.06 46.62 -6.95
N ARG A 39 0.89 46.02 -7.25
CA ARG A 39 -0.17 45.75 -6.28
C ARG A 39 -0.35 44.25 -6.07
N VAL A 40 -0.19 43.81 -4.82
CA VAL A 40 -0.38 42.42 -4.43
C VAL A 40 -1.87 42.07 -4.41
N ILE A 41 -2.24 40.99 -5.10
CA ILE A 41 -3.60 40.46 -5.14
C ILE A 41 -3.78 39.31 -4.15
N ASN A 42 -2.83 38.37 -4.11
CA ASN A 42 -2.89 37.21 -3.22
C ASN A 42 -1.48 36.67 -2.91
N ILE A 43 -1.30 36.07 -1.74
CA ILE A 43 -0.11 35.31 -1.35
C ILE A 43 -0.55 33.94 -0.87
N GLU A 44 -0.19 32.90 -1.62
CA GLU A 44 -0.40 31.51 -1.23
C GLU A 44 0.90 30.95 -0.65
N SER A 45 0.83 30.22 0.46
CA SER A 45 1.99 29.52 1.01
C SER A 45 1.72 28.02 1.04
N SER A 46 2.64 27.22 0.49
CA SER A 46 2.52 25.76 0.48
C SER A 46 3.74 25.10 1.09
N LYS A 47 3.54 23.97 1.76
CA LYS A 47 4.61 23.17 2.34
C LYS A 47 4.63 21.78 1.71
N PHE A 48 5.83 21.21 1.64
CA PHE A 48 6.07 19.86 1.15
C PHE A 48 6.21 18.95 2.36
N TYR A 49 5.38 17.93 2.43
CA TYR A 49 5.49 16.85 3.40
C TYR A 49 5.80 15.55 2.67
N GLY A 50 6.71 14.76 3.23
CA GLY A 50 7.09 13.47 2.69
C GLY A 50 6.43 12.36 3.46
N TYR A 51 6.03 11.28 2.77
CA TYR A 51 5.57 10.07 3.43
C TYR A 51 6.32 8.84 2.93
N ALA A 52 6.90 8.08 3.86
CA ALA A 52 7.62 6.83 3.59
C ALA A 52 7.07 5.68 4.44
N ARG A 53 7.05 4.46 3.89
CA ARG A 53 6.50 3.29 4.60
C ARG A 53 7.24 2.02 4.26
N VAL A 54 7.41 1.15 5.26
CA VAL A 54 7.96 -0.20 5.11
C VAL A 54 7.17 -1.22 5.94
N SER A 55 7.04 -2.47 5.47
CA SER A 55 6.27 -3.51 6.21
C SER A 55 7.04 -4.19 7.35
N SER A 56 8.37 -4.13 7.36
CA SER A 56 9.24 -4.66 8.42
C SER A 56 10.60 -3.96 8.41
N LYS A 57 11.36 -4.04 9.51
CA LYS A 57 12.76 -3.55 9.59
C LYS A 57 13.58 -4.30 8.53
N GLU A 58 14.27 -3.58 7.65
CA GLU A 58 15.23 -3.99 6.60
C GLU A 58 14.86 -3.66 5.14
N GLN A 59 13.61 -3.32 4.81
CA GLN A 59 13.30 -2.84 3.45
C GLN A 59 13.57 -1.33 3.32
N ASN A 60 14.47 -0.92 2.42
CA ASN A 60 14.66 0.40 1.78
C ASN A 60 13.84 1.61 2.33
N LEU A 61 13.93 1.93 3.63
CA LEU A 61 13.37 3.16 4.17
C LEU A 61 14.28 4.34 3.80
N ASP A 62 15.59 4.13 3.93
CA ASP A 62 16.59 5.16 3.67
C ASP A 62 16.54 5.66 2.23
N ARG A 63 16.41 4.75 1.25
CA ARG A 63 16.22 5.10 -0.16
C ARG A 63 14.96 5.91 -0.43
N GLN A 64 13.89 5.70 0.35
CA GLN A 64 12.69 6.53 0.23
C GLN A 64 12.94 7.93 0.80
N ILE A 65 13.57 8.01 1.97
CA ILE A 65 13.90 9.28 2.63
C ILE A 65 14.82 10.10 1.72
N GLU A 66 15.84 9.48 1.13
CA GLU A 66 16.77 10.12 0.19
C GLU A 66 16.02 10.69 -1.03
N ALA A 67 15.17 9.88 -1.68
CA ALA A 67 14.36 10.36 -2.80
C ALA A 67 13.44 11.54 -2.42
N LEU A 68 12.87 11.54 -1.20
CA LEU A 68 12.06 12.65 -0.71
C LEU A 68 12.91 13.92 -0.46
N LYS A 69 14.10 13.76 0.10
CA LYS A 69 15.06 14.86 0.31
C LYS A 69 15.51 15.46 -1.02
N ASP A 70 15.85 14.61 -2.00
CA ASP A 70 16.24 15.01 -3.35
C ASP A 70 15.13 15.76 -4.09
N TYR A 71 13.88 15.39 -3.85
CA TYR A 71 12.72 16.13 -4.36
C TYR A 71 12.54 17.52 -3.70
N GLY A 72 13.20 17.76 -2.56
CA GLY A 72 13.16 19.03 -1.82
C GLY A 72 12.23 19.03 -0.61
N VAL A 73 11.86 17.85 -0.08
CA VAL A 73 11.15 17.74 1.21
C VAL A 73 12.17 17.91 2.35
N ASN A 74 11.88 18.79 3.32
CA ASN A 74 12.74 18.89 4.50
C ASN A 74 12.66 17.63 5.34
N GLU A 75 13.77 17.20 5.92
CA GLU A 75 13.84 15.99 6.75
C GLU A 75 12.82 15.97 7.89
N ARG A 76 12.63 17.11 8.58
CA ARG A 76 11.64 17.25 9.66
C ARG A 76 10.19 17.12 9.21
N ASP A 77 9.94 17.24 7.91
CA ASP A 77 8.62 17.18 7.28
C ASP A 77 8.39 15.81 6.60
N ILE A 78 9.30 14.85 6.80
CA ILE A 78 9.16 13.46 6.36
C ILE A 78 8.60 12.60 7.49
N ILE A 79 7.44 12.00 7.24
CA ILE A 79 6.75 11.14 8.19
C ILE A 79 6.89 9.69 7.72
N THR A 80 7.16 8.79 8.66
CA THR A 80 7.42 7.38 8.35
C THR A 80 6.54 6.43 9.13
N ASP A 81 6.10 5.34 8.50
CA ASP A 81 5.45 4.22 9.18
C ASP A 81 6.18 2.90 8.95
N LYS A 82 6.27 2.10 10.02
CA LYS A 82 6.77 0.71 9.99
C LYS A 82 5.60 -0.26 10.16
N GLN A 83 4.64 -0.20 9.24
CA GLN A 83 3.43 -1.01 9.26
C GLN A 83 3.05 -1.46 7.84
N SER A 84 2.30 -2.57 7.75
CA SER A 84 1.75 -3.03 6.47
C SER A 84 0.83 -1.96 5.86
N GLY A 85 0.87 -1.77 4.54
CA GLY A 85 -0.06 -0.87 3.84
C GLY A 85 -1.43 -1.51 3.54
N LYS A 86 -1.92 -2.40 4.43
CA LYS A 86 -3.21 -3.10 4.25
C LYS A 86 -4.38 -2.13 4.38
N ASP A 87 -4.24 -1.13 5.24
CA ASP A 87 -5.22 -0.07 5.49
C ASP A 87 -4.48 1.24 5.81
N PHE A 88 -5.25 2.31 5.97
CA PHE A 88 -4.76 3.65 6.29
C PHE A 88 -4.74 3.95 7.80
N ASN A 89 -4.98 2.95 8.67
CA ASN A 89 -4.97 3.11 10.12
C ASN A 89 -3.55 3.02 10.69
N ARG A 90 -2.67 3.89 10.18
CA ARG A 90 -1.26 3.99 10.58
C ARG A 90 -1.05 5.31 11.31
N GLU A 91 -0.33 5.28 12.41
CA GLU A 91 -0.13 6.44 13.29
C GLU A 91 0.53 7.61 12.55
N GLY A 92 1.65 7.36 11.85
CA GLY A 92 2.37 8.40 11.12
C GLY A 92 1.49 9.00 10.02
N TYR A 93 0.87 8.16 9.19
CA TYR A 93 -0.02 8.63 8.14
C TYR A 93 -1.21 9.44 8.67
N LYS A 94 -1.84 9.00 9.76
CA LYS A 94 -2.94 9.74 10.40
C LYS A 94 -2.49 11.10 10.90
N THR A 95 -1.39 11.17 11.64
CA THR A 95 -0.81 12.45 12.07
C THR A 95 -0.53 13.37 10.89
N LEU A 96 0.07 12.84 9.82
CA LEU A 96 0.35 13.60 8.61
C LEU A 96 -0.93 14.17 7.99
N LYS A 97 -1.93 13.32 7.76
CA LYS A 97 -3.20 13.67 7.11
C LYS A 97 -4.06 14.61 7.94
N GLU A 98 -4.20 14.34 9.22
CA GLU A 98 -5.19 14.99 10.09
C GLU A 98 -4.59 16.21 10.82
N GLN A 99 -3.29 16.19 11.13
CA GLN A 99 -2.68 17.20 12.00
C GLN A 99 -1.68 18.09 11.29
N LEU A 100 -1.00 17.63 10.23
CA LEU A 100 0.10 18.38 9.59
C LEU A 100 -0.29 19.03 8.27
N LEU A 101 -0.90 18.28 7.36
CA LEU A 101 -1.30 18.76 6.04
C LEU A 101 -2.41 19.82 6.13
N ARG A 102 -2.30 20.86 5.30
CA ARG A 102 -3.30 21.92 5.13
C ARG A 102 -3.64 22.10 3.65
N SER A 103 -4.73 22.81 3.37
CA SER A 103 -5.08 23.20 2.00
C SER A 103 -3.88 23.91 1.32
N GLY A 104 -3.60 23.53 0.07
CA GLY A 104 -2.49 24.03 -0.71
C GLY A 104 -1.15 23.30 -0.50
N ASP A 105 -1.01 22.51 0.57
CA ASP A 105 0.21 21.71 0.80
C ASP A 105 0.39 20.61 -0.24
N VAL A 106 1.60 20.06 -0.29
CA VAL A 106 2.00 19.00 -1.20
C VAL A 106 2.43 17.77 -0.40
N LEU A 107 1.71 16.67 -0.57
CA LEU A 107 2.13 15.34 -0.13
C LEU A 107 3.03 14.72 -1.20
N VAL A 108 4.27 14.40 -0.84
CA VAL A 108 5.24 13.73 -1.69
C VAL A 108 5.42 12.30 -1.21
N ILE A 109 5.27 11.35 -2.13
CA ILE A 109 5.57 9.94 -1.91
C ILE A 109 6.49 9.43 -3.01
N LYS A 110 7.34 8.47 -2.69
CA LYS A 110 8.23 7.87 -3.70
C LYS A 110 7.44 7.16 -4.80
N GLU A 111 6.50 6.30 -4.41
CA GLU A 111 5.75 5.40 -5.29
C GLU A 111 4.40 5.04 -4.62
N LEU A 112 3.39 4.67 -5.41
CA LEU A 112 2.01 4.46 -4.93
C LEU A 112 1.89 3.37 -3.84
N ASP A 113 2.72 2.33 -3.89
CA ASP A 113 2.67 1.22 -2.93
C ASP A 113 3.14 1.64 -1.51
N ARG A 114 3.75 2.83 -1.38
CA ARG A 114 4.07 3.44 -0.07
C ARG A 114 2.84 4.06 0.55
N LEU A 115 1.91 4.56 -0.26
CA LEU A 115 0.63 5.07 0.22
C LEU A 115 -0.27 3.93 0.71
N GLY A 116 -0.46 2.86 -0.08
CA GLY A 116 -1.28 1.70 0.30
C GLY A 116 -1.06 0.48 -0.59
N ARG A 117 -1.68 -0.66 -0.29
CA ARG A 117 -1.61 -1.90 -1.11
C ARG A 117 -2.88 -2.22 -1.88
N ASN A 118 -4.00 -1.58 -1.53
CA ASN A 118 -5.28 -1.78 -2.20
C ASN A 118 -5.59 -0.58 -3.08
N MET A 119 -5.68 -0.78 -4.39
CA MET A 119 -5.89 0.31 -5.35
C MET A 119 -7.20 1.08 -5.11
N ALA A 120 -8.27 0.39 -4.72
CA ALA A 120 -9.55 1.03 -4.43
C ALA A 120 -9.45 1.96 -3.21
N GLN A 121 -8.79 1.51 -2.14
CA GLN A 121 -8.55 2.35 -0.96
C GLN A 121 -7.59 3.50 -1.26
N ILE A 122 -6.56 3.28 -2.10
CA ILE A 122 -5.67 4.36 -2.54
C ILE A 122 -6.44 5.41 -3.33
N LYS A 123 -7.35 5.00 -4.22
CA LYS A 123 -8.18 5.93 -5.01
C LYS A 123 -9.13 6.74 -4.12
N GLU A 124 -9.76 6.10 -3.15
CA GLU A 124 -10.61 6.77 -2.15
C GLU A 124 -9.80 7.81 -1.35
N GLU A 125 -8.66 7.39 -0.82
CA GLU A 125 -7.77 8.25 -0.05
C GLU A 125 -7.23 9.42 -0.88
N TRP A 126 -6.87 9.17 -2.14
CA TRP A 126 -6.43 10.18 -3.09
C TRP A 126 -7.51 11.24 -3.32
N ASN A 127 -8.77 10.83 -3.48
CA ASN A 127 -9.90 11.74 -3.62
C ASN A 127 -10.15 12.56 -2.35
N ASP A 128 -10.00 11.97 -1.17
CA ASP A 128 -10.11 12.69 0.10
C ASP A 128 -9.00 13.74 0.29
N LEU A 129 -7.77 13.42 -0.12
CA LEU A 129 -6.69 14.41 -0.12
C LEU A 129 -6.97 15.56 -1.10
N GLN A 130 -7.46 15.26 -2.31
CA GLN A 130 -7.83 16.30 -3.28
C GLN A 130 -8.98 17.17 -2.82
N SER A 131 -9.99 16.61 -2.14
CA SER A 131 -11.13 17.39 -1.61
C SER A 131 -10.69 18.38 -0.52
N LYS A 132 -9.58 18.10 0.15
CA LYS A 132 -8.89 18.98 1.11
C LYS A 132 -7.91 19.94 0.46
N GLU A 133 -7.91 20.02 -0.87
CA GLU A 133 -7.02 20.86 -1.69
C GLU A 133 -5.53 20.55 -1.49
N ILE A 134 -5.22 19.31 -1.06
CA ILE A 134 -3.85 18.82 -0.93
C ILE A 134 -3.40 18.34 -2.31
N ASN A 135 -2.23 18.83 -2.74
CA ASN A 135 -1.58 18.35 -3.94
C ASN A 135 -0.77 17.08 -3.64
N ILE A 136 -0.67 16.18 -4.59
CA ILE A 136 0.01 14.91 -4.44
C ILE A 136 1.05 14.76 -5.53
N VAL A 137 2.25 14.33 -5.13
CA VAL A 137 3.35 14.00 -6.02
C VAL A 137 3.76 12.56 -5.75
N VAL A 138 3.84 11.79 -6.83
CA VAL A 138 4.44 10.45 -6.83
C VAL A 138 5.71 10.54 -7.65
N ILE A 139 6.88 10.44 -6.99
CA ILE A 139 8.19 10.66 -7.64
C ILE A 139 8.39 9.72 -8.82
N ASP A 140 8.13 8.42 -8.62
CA ASP A 140 8.30 7.38 -9.65
C ASP A 140 7.16 7.38 -10.69
N THR A 141 6.15 8.24 -10.53
CA THR A 141 5.01 8.36 -11.47
C THR A 141 4.64 9.82 -11.71
N PRO A 142 5.47 10.60 -12.44
CA PRO A 142 5.30 12.05 -12.59
C PRO A 142 3.97 12.47 -13.22
N ILE A 143 3.34 11.60 -14.02
CA ILE A 143 2.02 11.85 -14.60
C ILE A 143 0.95 12.09 -13.52
N LEU A 144 1.10 11.51 -12.32
CA LEU A 144 0.18 11.69 -11.20
C LEU A 144 0.41 12.99 -10.42
N ASN A 145 1.43 13.78 -10.72
CA ASN A 145 1.67 15.04 -10.05
C ASN A 145 0.44 15.96 -10.20
N THR A 146 -0.14 16.43 -9.11
CA THR A 146 -1.31 17.33 -9.16
C THR A 146 -0.96 18.81 -8.95
N GLU A 147 0.28 19.15 -8.60
CA GLU A 147 0.72 20.53 -8.39
C GLU A 147 0.52 21.37 -9.66
N GLY A 148 -0.04 22.56 -9.51
CA GLY A 148 -0.27 23.50 -10.61
C GLY A 148 -1.37 23.10 -11.61
N LYS A 149 -2.08 22.00 -11.39
CA LYS A 149 -3.17 21.54 -12.26
C LYS A 149 -4.54 22.02 -11.77
N SER A 150 -5.45 22.26 -12.70
CA SER A 150 -6.86 22.52 -12.38
C SER A 150 -7.55 21.29 -11.79
N ASN A 151 -8.66 21.48 -11.08
CA ASN A 151 -9.43 20.36 -10.50
C ASN A 151 -9.89 19.33 -11.56
N LEU A 152 -10.24 19.80 -12.75
CA LEU A 152 -10.63 18.93 -13.86
C LEU A 152 -9.46 18.07 -14.34
N GLU A 153 -8.28 18.66 -14.54
CA GLU A 153 -7.07 17.93 -14.93
C GLU A 153 -6.66 16.92 -13.87
N LYS A 154 -6.65 17.32 -12.59
CA LYS A 154 -6.34 16.45 -11.45
C LYS A 154 -7.25 15.21 -11.42
N THR A 155 -8.55 15.42 -11.61
CA THR A 155 -9.57 14.36 -11.60
C THR A 155 -9.44 13.44 -12.80
N LEU A 156 -9.27 14.01 -14.01
CA LEU A 156 -9.15 13.25 -15.25
C LEU A 156 -7.92 12.33 -15.22
N ILE A 157 -6.76 12.90 -14.90
CA ILE A 157 -5.48 12.18 -14.87
C ILE A 157 -5.53 11.05 -13.84
N SER A 158 -5.94 11.34 -12.61
CA SER A 158 -6.00 10.33 -11.56
C SER A 158 -6.97 9.20 -11.92
N ASN A 159 -8.15 9.50 -12.47
CA ASN A 159 -9.10 8.47 -12.89
C ASN A 159 -8.55 7.54 -13.98
N ILE A 160 -7.93 8.10 -15.02
CA ILE A 160 -7.34 7.31 -16.11
C ILE A 160 -6.20 6.43 -15.58
N VAL A 161 -5.30 7.01 -14.78
CA VAL A 161 -4.14 6.27 -14.26
C VAL A 161 -4.60 5.16 -13.31
N PHE A 162 -5.53 5.42 -12.40
CA PHE A 162 -6.04 4.39 -11.49
C PHE A 162 -6.79 3.29 -12.23
N GLU A 163 -7.55 3.60 -13.28
CA GLU A 163 -8.25 2.61 -14.09
C GLU A 163 -7.24 1.70 -14.83
N LEU A 164 -6.24 2.30 -15.46
CA LEU A 164 -5.18 1.57 -16.15
C LEU A 164 -4.40 0.64 -15.20
N LEU A 165 -4.01 1.16 -14.02
CA LEU A 165 -3.30 0.38 -13.02
C LEU A 165 -4.17 -0.77 -12.47
N SER A 166 -5.47 -0.53 -12.27
CA SER A 166 -6.43 -1.56 -11.83
C SER A 166 -6.59 -2.65 -12.88
N TYR A 167 -6.72 -2.28 -14.16
CA TYR A 167 -6.76 -3.23 -15.28
C TYR A 167 -5.48 -4.08 -15.35
N MET A 168 -4.30 -3.46 -15.23
CA MET A 168 -3.02 -4.17 -15.25
C MET A 168 -2.91 -5.18 -14.10
N ALA A 169 -3.32 -4.78 -12.90
CA ALA A 169 -3.30 -5.64 -11.72
C ALA A 169 -4.24 -6.85 -11.88
N GLU A 170 -5.47 -6.65 -12.37
CA GLU A 170 -6.41 -7.76 -12.59
C GLU A 170 -5.93 -8.68 -13.72
N LYS A 171 -5.39 -8.12 -14.81
CA LYS A 171 -4.80 -8.91 -15.91
C LYS A 171 -3.67 -9.82 -15.41
N GLU A 172 -2.75 -9.30 -14.59
CA GLU A 172 -1.66 -10.10 -14.03
C GLU A 172 -2.20 -11.18 -13.06
N ARG A 173 -3.21 -10.85 -12.25
CA ARG A 173 -3.87 -11.81 -11.36
C ARG A 173 -4.51 -12.96 -12.12
N VAL A 174 -5.23 -12.68 -13.21
CA VAL A 174 -5.84 -13.71 -14.08
C VAL A 174 -4.74 -14.60 -14.66
N LYS A 175 -3.65 -14.01 -15.16
CA LYS A 175 -2.51 -14.74 -15.71
C LYS A 175 -1.82 -15.66 -14.70
N ILE A 176 -1.62 -15.19 -13.47
CA ILE A 176 -1.05 -16.01 -12.38
C ILE A 176 -1.97 -17.20 -12.06
N LYS A 177 -3.28 -16.98 -11.94
CA LYS A 177 -4.25 -18.05 -11.70
C LYS A 177 -4.29 -19.07 -12.83
N GLN A 178 -4.23 -18.62 -14.07
CA GLN A 178 -4.18 -19.50 -15.23
C GLN A 178 -2.93 -20.39 -15.19
N ARG A 179 -1.74 -19.81 -15.00
CA ARG A 179 -0.48 -20.56 -14.87
C ARG A 179 -0.50 -21.54 -13.70
N GLN A 180 -1.10 -21.14 -12.57
CA GLN A 180 -1.27 -22.02 -11.42
C GLN A 180 -2.15 -23.23 -11.78
N ALA A 181 -3.28 -23.00 -12.47
CA ALA A 181 -4.19 -24.05 -12.91
C ALA A 181 -3.50 -25.02 -13.89
N GLU A 182 -2.76 -24.50 -14.88
CA GLU A 182 -1.96 -25.28 -15.81
C GLU A 182 -0.90 -26.12 -15.09
N GLY A 183 -0.19 -25.53 -14.12
CA GLY A 183 0.80 -26.23 -13.29
C GLY A 183 0.16 -27.36 -12.46
N ILE A 184 -1.02 -27.11 -11.88
CA ILE A 184 -1.80 -28.12 -11.16
C ILE A 184 -2.24 -29.24 -12.09
N ALA A 185 -2.74 -28.94 -13.29
CA ALA A 185 -3.16 -29.93 -14.28
C ALA A 185 -1.99 -30.81 -14.72
N ASN A 186 -0.83 -30.20 -15.01
CA ASN A 186 0.39 -30.93 -15.38
C ASN A 186 0.90 -31.82 -14.25
N ALA A 187 0.86 -31.35 -12.99
CA ALA A 187 1.25 -32.16 -11.84
C ALA A 187 0.30 -33.36 -11.62
N LYS A 188 -1.02 -33.16 -11.80
CA LYS A 188 -2.02 -34.24 -11.76
C LYS A 188 -1.79 -35.27 -12.87
N ALA A 189 -1.54 -34.81 -14.10
CA ALA A 189 -1.25 -35.70 -15.25
C ALA A 189 0.01 -36.55 -15.02
N LYS A 190 1.01 -36.00 -14.32
CA LYS A 190 2.22 -36.73 -13.88
C LYS A 190 2.02 -37.59 -12.61
N GLY A 191 0.79 -37.74 -12.12
CA GLY A 191 0.47 -38.54 -10.94
C GLY A 191 0.96 -37.96 -9.61
N LYS A 192 1.40 -36.70 -9.57
CA LYS A 192 1.91 -36.08 -8.33
C LYS A 192 0.75 -35.80 -7.38
N HIS A 193 0.89 -36.23 -6.13
CA HIS A 193 -0.08 -35.90 -5.09
C HIS A 193 -0.01 -34.40 -4.76
N LEU A 194 -1.14 -33.71 -4.90
CA LEU A 194 -1.28 -32.29 -4.59
C LEU A 194 -2.06 -32.11 -3.27
N GLY A 195 -1.64 -31.16 -2.45
CA GLY A 195 -2.26 -30.86 -1.15
C GLY A 195 -1.51 -31.48 0.03
N ARG A 196 -2.17 -31.48 1.20
CA ARG A 196 -1.58 -31.97 2.46
C ARG A 196 -1.29 -33.47 2.33
N PRO A 197 -0.06 -33.93 2.63
CA PRO A 197 0.26 -35.36 2.64
C PRO A 197 -0.71 -36.14 3.53
N ARG A 198 -1.14 -37.31 3.05
CA ARG A 198 -1.97 -38.22 3.86
C ARG A 198 -1.17 -38.73 5.06
N VAL A 199 -1.82 -38.81 6.21
CA VAL A 199 -1.24 -39.45 7.40
C VAL A 199 -0.96 -40.91 7.05
N LYS A 200 0.27 -41.38 7.32
CA LYS A 200 0.67 -42.76 7.10
C LYS A 200 0.25 -43.62 8.29
N TYR A 201 0.06 -44.92 8.07
CA TYR A 201 -0.12 -45.87 9.16
C TYR A 201 1.16 -45.91 10.01
N PRO A 202 1.09 -45.74 11.35
CA PRO A 202 2.19 -46.01 12.26
C PRO A 202 2.67 -47.47 12.16
N GLY A 203 3.94 -47.74 12.46
CA GLY A 203 4.50 -49.10 12.39
C GLY A 203 3.78 -50.12 13.29
N ASN A 204 3.23 -49.66 14.41
CA ASN A 204 2.44 -50.44 15.38
C ASN A 204 0.92 -50.39 15.12
N PHE A 205 0.48 -49.90 13.95
CA PHE A 205 -0.94 -49.61 13.71
C PHE A 205 -1.84 -50.83 13.91
N LYS A 206 -1.49 -51.98 13.31
CA LYS A 206 -2.32 -53.19 13.36
C LYS A 206 -2.45 -53.75 14.78
N GLU A 207 -1.33 -53.85 15.49
CA GLU A 207 -1.32 -54.34 16.88
C GLU A 207 -2.20 -53.48 17.79
N VAL A 208 -2.07 -52.16 17.71
CA VAL A 208 -2.85 -51.23 18.54
C VAL A 208 -4.32 -51.18 18.08
N TYR A 209 -4.60 -51.35 16.78
CA TYR A 209 -5.97 -51.47 16.25
C TYR A 209 -6.69 -52.70 16.84
N ASP A 210 -6.05 -53.87 16.80
CA ASP A 210 -6.65 -55.12 17.25
C ASP A 210 -7.00 -55.05 18.75
N LYS A 211 -6.06 -54.57 19.58
CA LYS A 211 -6.26 -54.33 21.02
C LYS A 211 -7.40 -53.33 21.28
N TRP A 212 -7.49 -52.26 20.50
CA TRP A 212 -8.56 -51.27 20.64
C TRP A 212 -9.92 -51.84 20.21
N LYS A 213 -9.98 -52.61 19.11
CA LYS A 213 -11.21 -53.23 18.60
C LYS A 213 -11.75 -54.29 19.56
N ALA A 214 -10.85 -55.05 20.20
CA ALA A 214 -11.15 -55.99 21.29
C ALA A 214 -11.55 -55.31 22.61
N LYS A 215 -11.52 -53.97 22.67
CA LYS A 215 -11.78 -53.14 23.86
C LYS A 215 -10.80 -53.36 25.03
N GLU A 216 -9.61 -53.88 24.75
CA GLU A 216 -8.53 -54.05 25.74
C GLU A 216 -7.88 -52.72 26.12
N ILE A 217 -7.86 -51.75 25.20
CA ILE A 217 -7.34 -50.40 25.44
C ILE A 217 -8.37 -49.33 25.04
N THR A 218 -8.33 -48.19 25.73
CA THR A 218 -9.20 -47.05 25.41
C THR A 218 -8.75 -46.37 24.12
N GLY A 219 -9.65 -45.64 23.47
CA GLY A 219 -9.30 -44.81 22.30
C GLY A 219 -8.23 -43.76 22.63
N VAL A 220 -8.24 -43.21 23.84
CA VAL A 220 -7.20 -42.29 24.32
C VAL A 220 -5.84 -42.97 24.36
N LYS A 221 -5.78 -44.18 24.92
CA LYS A 221 -4.54 -44.95 25.00
C LYS A 221 -4.02 -45.36 23.62
N ALA A 222 -4.92 -45.75 22.71
CA ALA A 222 -4.56 -46.08 21.34
C ALA A 222 -3.97 -44.87 20.58
N MET A 223 -4.55 -43.68 20.78
CA MET A 223 -4.03 -42.43 20.21
C MET A 223 -2.63 -42.08 20.72
N GLU A 224 -2.38 -42.23 22.03
CA GLU A 224 -1.04 -42.05 22.62
C GLU A 224 -0.02 -43.03 22.03
N LEU A 225 -0.36 -44.32 22.01
CA LEU A 225 0.54 -45.39 21.52
C LEU A 225 0.90 -45.23 20.04
N MET A 226 -0.02 -44.66 19.24
CA MET A 226 0.20 -44.36 17.83
C MET A 226 0.80 -42.97 17.59
N ASN A 227 0.94 -42.14 18.63
CA ASN A 227 1.29 -40.72 18.55
C ASN A 227 0.40 -39.95 17.54
N LEU A 228 -0.92 -40.17 17.61
CA LEU A 228 -1.90 -39.57 16.71
C LEU A 228 -2.86 -38.63 17.44
N LYS A 229 -3.18 -37.50 16.83
CA LYS A 229 -4.31 -36.66 17.25
C LYS A 229 -5.63 -37.36 16.91
N LYS A 230 -6.69 -37.07 17.69
CA LYS A 230 -8.04 -37.65 17.54
C LYS A 230 -8.54 -37.77 16.11
N ASN A 231 -8.50 -36.69 15.35
CA ASN A 231 -8.98 -36.70 13.96
C ASN A 231 -8.13 -37.60 13.05
N SER A 232 -6.81 -37.64 13.25
CA SER A 232 -5.91 -38.52 12.48
C SER A 232 -6.13 -39.99 12.81
N PHE A 233 -6.38 -40.31 14.09
CA PHE A 233 -6.67 -41.67 14.55
C PHE A 233 -7.95 -42.21 13.88
N TYR A 234 -9.10 -41.57 14.09
CA TYR A 234 -10.37 -42.07 13.52
C TYR A 234 -10.39 -42.08 11.99
N ASN A 235 -9.69 -41.14 11.33
CA ASN A 235 -9.54 -41.16 9.87
C ASN A 235 -8.77 -42.39 9.38
N LEU A 236 -7.71 -42.81 10.10
CA LEU A 236 -6.96 -44.02 9.76
C LEU A 236 -7.75 -45.29 10.05
N ILE A 237 -8.53 -45.33 11.14
CA ILE A 237 -9.43 -46.45 11.47
C ILE A 237 -10.47 -46.65 10.36
N ASN A 238 -11.24 -45.60 10.04
CA ASN A 238 -12.27 -45.65 9.00
C ASN A 238 -11.69 -46.05 7.64
N LYS A 239 -10.47 -45.59 7.33
CA LYS A 239 -9.75 -45.97 6.12
C LYS A 239 -9.39 -47.45 6.13
N TYR A 240 -8.83 -47.96 7.23
CA TYR A 240 -8.43 -49.36 7.37
C TYR A 240 -9.62 -50.31 7.30
N GLU A 241 -10.72 -50.01 7.99
CA GLU A 241 -11.94 -50.84 7.96
C GLU A 241 -12.55 -50.88 6.55
N LYS A 242 -12.60 -49.74 5.86
CA LYS A 242 -13.05 -49.67 4.47
C LYS A 242 -12.15 -50.44 3.49
N GLU A 243 -10.83 -50.38 3.68
CA GLU A 243 -9.86 -51.13 2.86
C GLU A 243 -9.98 -52.65 3.05
N ASN A 244 -10.36 -53.10 4.26
CA ASN A 244 -10.48 -54.52 4.60
C ASN A 244 -11.92 -55.06 4.59
N LYS A 245 -12.92 -54.22 4.27
CA LYS A 245 -14.36 -54.56 4.27
C LYS A 245 -14.87 -55.12 5.62
N ILE A 246 -14.41 -54.52 6.72
CA ILE A 246 -14.80 -54.86 8.11
C ILE A 246 -15.83 -53.84 8.61
#